data_AF-A0A812YZR3-F1
#
_entry.id   AF-A0A812YZR3-F1
#
_cell.length_a   1.000
_cell.length_b   1.000
_cell.length_c   1.000
_cell.angle_alpha   90.00
_cell.angle_beta   90.00
_cell.angle_gamma   90.00
#
_symmetry.space_group_name_H-M   'P 1'
#
loop_
_entity.id
_entity.type
_entity.pdbx_description
1 polymer ?
#
loop_
_entity_poly.entity_id
_entity_poly.type
_entity_poly.pdbx_seq_one_letter_code
_entity_poly.pdbx_strand_id
1 'polypeptide(L)'
;EWILIDLLGSYVLHGGLVLWGDAVPASYGLEVSSDGVNWAPVFDEMEPSADYRNYHNLPRIIGQWLKLTCHNEDTAGCSMKEVLVHGIPAADVSLAELEELAQRTSFASRVFPSACLAFMLLKMIV
;
A
#
# COMPACT_ATOMS: atom_id res chain seq x y z
N GLU A 1 -2.89 -15.00 -6.30
CA GLU A 1 -3.24 -14.03 -7.37
C GLU A 1 -3.17 -12.62 -6.81
N TRP A 2 -3.31 -11.57 -7.63
CA TRP A 2 -3.25 -10.20 -7.11
C TRP A 2 -4.22 -9.27 -7.85
N ILE A 3 -4.63 -8.20 -7.17
CA ILE A 3 -5.27 -7.04 -7.77
C ILE A 3 -4.41 -5.81 -7.55
N LEU A 4 -4.41 -4.92 -8.55
CA LEU A 4 -3.75 -3.63 -8.47
C LEU A 4 -4.83 -2.54 -8.50
N ILE A 5 -4.72 -1.61 -7.55
CA ILE A 5 -5.68 -0.52 -7.36
C ILE A 5 -4.92 0.79 -7.52
N ASP A 6 -5.35 1.62 -8.46
CA ASP A 6 -4.87 3.01 -8.63
C ASP A 6 -5.82 3.95 -7.90
N LEU A 7 -5.28 4.73 -6.95
CA LEU A 7 -6.04 5.72 -6.18
C LEU A 7 -6.24 7.05 -6.93
N LEU A 8 -5.70 7.18 -8.16
CA LEU A 8 -5.79 8.36 -9.01
C LEU A 8 -5.16 9.62 -8.40
N GLY A 9 -4.25 9.43 -7.43
CA GLY A 9 -3.55 10.49 -6.72
C GLY A 9 -2.61 9.92 -5.67
N SER A 10 -1.74 10.76 -5.12
CA SER A 10 -0.85 10.38 -4.03
C SER A 10 -1.49 10.69 -2.68
N TYR A 11 -1.48 9.72 -1.78
CA TYR A 11 -2.10 9.81 -0.46
C TYR A 11 -1.16 9.31 0.62
N VAL A 12 -1.28 9.89 1.82
CA VAL A 12 -0.76 9.29 3.05
C VAL A 12 -1.83 8.33 3.58
N LEU A 13 -1.62 7.03 3.34
CA LEU A 13 -2.53 5.97 3.72
C LEU A 13 -2.35 5.62 5.19
N HIS A 14 -3.44 5.55 5.94
CA HIS A 14 -3.40 5.30 7.39
C HIS A 14 -4.37 4.20 7.84
N GLY A 15 -5.18 3.63 6.95
CA GLY A 15 -6.04 2.53 7.30
C GLY A 15 -6.84 1.99 6.13
N GLY A 16 -7.70 1.01 6.42
CA GLY A 16 -8.61 0.46 5.42
C GLY A 16 -9.34 -0.78 5.90
N LEU A 17 -10.04 -1.40 4.97
CA LEU A 17 -10.78 -2.65 5.15
C LEU A 17 -10.61 -3.50 3.88
N VAL A 18 -10.40 -4.80 4.07
CA VAL A 18 -10.61 -5.81 3.03
C VAL A 18 -11.79 -6.68 3.46
N LEU A 19 -12.78 -6.81 2.58
CA LEU A 19 -13.91 -7.73 2.73
C LEU A 19 -13.76 -8.86 1.73
N TRP A 20 -13.60 -10.09 2.23
CA TRP A 20 -13.48 -11.28 1.39
C TRP A 20 -14.83 -11.82 0.91
N GLY A 21 -14.79 -12.47 -0.24
CA GLY A 21 -15.90 -13.24 -0.78
C GLY A 21 -15.95 -14.66 -0.22
N ASP A 22 -16.59 -15.57 -0.94
CA ASP A 22 -16.84 -16.93 -0.45
C ASP A 22 -15.63 -17.86 -0.71
N ALA A 23 -14.76 -17.50 -1.66
CA ALA A 23 -13.42 -18.06 -1.84
C ALA A 23 -12.41 -17.20 -1.07
N VAL A 24 -12.24 -17.48 0.22
CA VAL A 24 -11.37 -16.75 1.15
C VAL A 24 -9.94 -17.30 1.05
N PRO A 25 -8.90 -16.45 1.06
CA PRO A 25 -7.55 -16.95 0.94
C PRO A 25 -7.01 -17.60 2.22
N ALA A 26 -5.96 -18.43 2.12
CA ALA A 26 -5.23 -18.91 3.30
C ALA A 26 -4.49 -17.75 3.99
N SER A 27 -3.82 -16.92 3.19
CA SER A 27 -3.22 -15.68 3.66
C SER A 27 -3.19 -14.62 2.56
N TYR A 28 -2.89 -13.37 2.92
CA TYR A 28 -2.77 -12.29 1.96
C TYR A 28 -1.74 -11.25 2.40
N GLY A 29 -1.18 -10.55 1.42
CA GLY A 29 -0.21 -9.49 1.59
C GLY A 29 -0.68 -8.19 0.95
N LEU A 30 -0.22 -7.06 1.49
CA LEU A 30 -0.48 -5.74 0.96
C LEU A 30 0.83 -5.01 0.69
N GLU A 31 0.99 -4.55 -0.54
CA GLU A 31 2.08 -3.66 -0.93
C GLU A 31 1.52 -2.32 -1.42
N VAL A 32 2.32 -1.27 -1.27
CA VAL A 32 2.00 0.07 -1.75
C VAL A 32 3.12 0.59 -2.63
N SER A 33 2.77 1.41 -3.62
CA SER A 33 3.75 2.04 -4.51
C SER A 33 3.41 3.51 -4.76
N SER A 34 4.45 4.32 -4.91
CA SER A 34 4.36 5.73 -5.31
C SER A 34 4.74 5.97 -6.77
N ASP A 35 5.15 4.93 -7.50
CA ASP A 35 5.53 5.03 -8.92
C ASP A 35 4.98 3.90 -9.81
N GLY A 36 4.26 2.94 -9.24
CA GLY A 36 3.69 1.78 -9.94
C GLY A 36 4.72 0.70 -10.31
N VAL A 37 6.00 0.90 -9.98
CA VAL A 37 7.13 0.04 -10.37
C VAL A 37 7.80 -0.56 -9.15
N ASN A 38 8.11 0.27 -8.15
CA ASN A 38 8.73 -0.13 -6.89
C ASN A 38 7.65 -0.29 -5.82
N TRP A 39 7.62 -1.44 -5.17
CA TRP A 39 6.60 -1.80 -4.20
C TRP A 39 7.23 -1.91 -2.80
N ALA A 40 6.60 -1.27 -1.83
CA ALA A 40 6.95 -1.36 -0.42
C ALA A 40 5.92 -2.25 0.29
N PRO A 41 6.36 -3.33 0.97
CA PRO A 41 5.45 -4.16 1.73
C PRO A 41 4.89 -3.37 2.92
N VAL A 42 3.58 -3.39 3.07
CA VAL A 42 2.88 -2.92 4.27
C VAL A 42 2.81 -4.07 5.27
N PHE A 43 2.47 -5.26 4.78
CA PHE A 43 2.63 -6.56 5.43
C PHE A 43 2.64 -7.64 4.35
N ASP A 44 3.35 -8.74 4.60
CA ASP A 44 3.52 -9.82 3.61
C ASP A 44 2.52 -10.96 3.80
N GLU A 45 2.12 -11.23 5.05
CA GLU A 45 1.26 -12.37 5.35
C GLU A 45 0.30 -12.07 6.51
N MET A 46 -1.00 -12.14 6.21
CA MET A 46 -2.07 -12.00 7.19
C MET A 46 -3.17 -13.04 6.92
N GLU A 47 -3.69 -13.64 7.99
CA GLU A 47 -4.83 -14.54 7.91
C GLU A 47 -6.15 -13.73 7.84
N PRO A 48 -7.11 -14.12 6.98
CA PRO A 48 -8.43 -13.53 6.99
C PRO A 48 -9.15 -13.71 8.33
N SER A 49 -9.93 -12.72 8.73
CA SER A 49 -10.73 -12.82 9.95
C SER A 49 -11.89 -13.80 9.76
N ALA A 50 -12.40 -14.35 10.86
CA ALA A 50 -13.52 -15.29 10.84
C ALA A 50 -14.83 -14.70 10.27
N ASP A 51 -14.99 -13.38 10.32
CA ASP A 51 -16.13 -12.64 9.74
C ASP A 51 -15.83 -12.06 8.35
N TYR A 52 -14.68 -12.45 7.76
CA TYR A 52 -14.20 -12.05 6.44
C TYR A 52 -13.92 -10.55 6.27
N ARG A 53 -13.91 -9.77 7.36
CA ARG A 53 -13.62 -8.34 7.40
C ARG A 53 -12.31 -8.06 8.12
N ASN A 54 -11.29 -7.73 7.36
CA ASN A 54 -10.00 -7.39 7.91
C ASN A 54 -9.81 -5.87 7.92
N TYR A 55 -9.92 -5.27 9.11
CA TYR A 55 -9.59 -3.87 9.33
C TYR A 55 -8.09 -3.70 9.49
N HIS A 56 -7.53 -2.72 8.80
CA HIS A 56 -6.10 -2.44 8.82
C HIS A 56 -5.83 -1.05 9.39
N ASN A 57 -4.96 -0.99 10.39
CA ASN A 57 -4.33 0.25 10.84
C ASN A 57 -2.94 0.32 10.21
N LEU A 58 -2.76 1.24 9.26
CA LEU A 58 -1.51 1.31 8.49
C LEU A 58 -0.54 2.29 9.15
N PRO A 59 0.77 2.05 9.07
CA PRO A 59 1.77 2.85 9.78
C PRO A 59 1.97 4.28 9.25
N ARG A 60 1.00 4.87 8.53
CA ARG A 60 1.14 6.05 7.67
C ARG A 60 2.20 5.82 6.60
N ILE A 61 1.77 5.58 5.38
CA ILE A 61 2.65 5.29 4.24
C ILE A 61 2.18 6.05 3.01
N ILE A 62 3.11 6.60 2.23
CA ILE A 62 2.77 7.34 1.01
C ILE A 62 2.58 6.33 -0.13
N GLY A 63 1.51 6.51 -0.90
CA GLY A 63 1.28 5.72 -2.09
C GLY A 63 0.18 6.25 -2.99
N GLN A 64 0.26 5.87 -4.26
CA GLN A 64 -0.82 6.02 -5.24
C GLN A 64 -1.40 4.66 -5.65
N TRP A 65 -0.59 3.60 -5.63
CA TRP A 65 -1.03 2.27 -6.00
C TRP A 65 -1.00 1.32 -4.80
N LEU A 66 -1.99 0.43 -4.73
CA LEU A 66 -1.99 -0.71 -3.82
C LEU A 66 -1.96 -1.99 -4.64
N LYS A 67 -1.22 -2.99 -4.16
CA LYS A 67 -1.28 -4.35 -4.66
C LYS A 67 -1.67 -5.27 -3.51
N LEU A 68 -2.83 -5.89 -3.65
CA LEU A 68 -3.34 -6.86 -2.70
C LEU A 68 -3.12 -8.24 -3.30
N THR A 69 -2.23 -9.01 -2.70
CA THR A 69 -1.87 -10.35 -3.13
C THR A 69 -2.55 -11.35 -2.24
N CYS A 70 -3.28 -12.29 -2.83
CA CYS A 70 -3.85 -13.41 -2.11
C CYS A 70 -2.99 -14.67 -2.32
N HIS A 71 -2.81 -15.43 -1.25
CA HIS A 71 -2.06 -16.66 -1.19
C HIS A 71 -3.04 -17.80 -0.86
N ASN A 72 -3.12 -18.75 -1.77
CA ASN A 72 -3.87 -19.98 -1.61
C ASN A 72 -2.96 -21.15 -1.93
N GLU A 73 -3.10 -22.21 -1.15
CA GLU A 73 -2.42 -23.48 -1.42
C GLU A 73 -3.17 -24.29 -2.51
N ASP A 74 -4.42 -23.93 -2.78
CA ASP A 74 -5.36 -24.67 -3.63
C ASP A 74 -5.67 -23.94 -4.95
N THR A 75 -6.28 -24.65 -5.91
CA THR A 75 -6.71 -24.10 -7.20
C THR A 75 -8.03 -23.30 -7.16
N ALA A 76 -8.62 -23.10 -5.97
CA ALA A 76 -9.95 -22.49 -5.81
C ALA A 76 -10.00 -20.98 -6.15
N GLY A 77 -8.85 -20.32 -6.29
CA GLY A 77 -8.76 -18.88 -6.52
C GLY A 77 -9.17 -18.06 -5.29
N CYS A 78 -9.15 -16.74 -5.41
CA CYS A 78 -9.53 -15.83 -4.32
C CYS A 78 -10.67 -14.90 -4.77
N SER A 79 -11.57 -14.56 -3.86
CA SER A 79 -12.65 -13.62 -4.11
C SER A 79 -12.61 -12.47 -3.12
N MET A 80 -12.70 -11.25 -3.64
CA MET A 80 -12.73 -10.00 -2.86
C MET A 80 -14.03 -9.28 -3.17
N LYS A 81 -14.76 -8.87 -2.13
CA LYS A 81 -16.02 -8.13 -2.26
C LYS A 81 -15.78 -6.63 -2.21
N GLU A 82 -14.93 -6.17 -1.31
CA GLU A 82 -14.66 -4.74 -1.12
C GLU A 82 -13.23 -4.52 -0.65
N VAL A 83 -12.61 -3.46 -1.18
CA VAL A 83 -11.37 -2.90 -0.66
C VAL A 83 -11.61 -1.42 -0.42
N LEU A 84 -11.54 -1.02 0.84
CA LEU A 84 -11.69 0.36 1.28
C LEU A 84 -10.36 0.84 1.82
N VAL A 85 -9.94 2.03 1.40
CA VAL A 85 -8.66 2.63 1.78
C VAL A 85 -8.92 3.99 2.40
N HIS A 86 -8.35 4.23 3.59
CA HIS A 86 -8.34 5.52 4.26
C HIS A 86 -7.00 6.21 4.04
N GLY A 87 -7.06 7.46 3.60
CA GLY A 87 -5.88 8.29 3.42
C GLY A 87 -6.20 9.78 3.38
N ILE A 88 -5.16 10.59 3.54
CA ILE A 88 -5.19 12.04 3.38
C ILE A 88 -4.46 12.37 2.07
N PRO A 89 -4.99 13.24 1.19
CA PRO A 89 -4.27 13.67 0.01
C PRO A 89 -2.87 14.19 0.39
N ALA A 90 -1.83 13.72 -0.29
CA ALA A 90 -0.46 14.11 0.05
C ALA A 90 -0.23 15.63 -0.04
N ALA A 91 -1.00 16.32 -0.90
CA ALA A 91 -0.97 17.78 -1.04
C ALA A 91 -1.43 18.55 0.23
N ASP A 92 -2.21 17.90 1.10
CA ASP A 92 -2.73 18.50 2.34
C ASP A 92 -1.81 18.24 3.55
N VAL A 93 -0.71 17.53 3.35
CA VAL A 93 0.27 17.17 4.39
C VAL A 93 1.50 18.07 4.27
N SER A 94 2.09 18.47 5.40
CA SER A 94 3.27 19.32 5.40
C SER A 94 4.48 18.65 4.73
N LEU A 95 5.31 19.42 4.03
CA LEU A 95 6.50 18.88 3.34
C LEU A 95 7.44 18.12 4.27
N ALA A 96 7.65 18.61 5.50
CA ALA A 96 8.51 17.95 6.47
C ALA A 96 7.98 16.55 6.87
N GLU A 97 6.66 16.41 7.00
CA GLU A 97 6.04 15.10 7.27
C GLU A 97 6.12 14.18 6.04
N LEU A 98 5.90 14.71 4.83
CA LEU A 98 6.04 13.93 3.61
C LEU A 98 7.47 13.39 3.42
N GLU A 99 8.49 14.17 3.76
CA GLU A 99 9.90 13.75 3.70
C GLU A 99 10.18 12.60 4.67
N GLU A 100 9.67 12.67 5.90
CA GLU A 100 9.80 11.58 6.89
C GLU A 100 9.11 10.30 6.40
N LEU A 101 7.90 10.42 5.86
CA LEU A 101 7.12 9.27 5.39
C LEU A 101 7.73 8.65 4.12
N ALA A 102 8.27 9.46 3.21
CA ALA A 102 8.98 8.97 2.03
C ALA A 102 10.25 8.20 2.41
N GLN A 103 10.95 8.64 3.46
CA GLN A 103 12.12 7.94 3.99
C GLN A 103 11.73 6.58 4.59
N ARG A 104 10.59 6.47 5.29
CA ARG A 104 10.07 5.20 5.83
C ARG A 104 9.69 4.23 4.72
N THR A 105 9.05 4.73 3.67
CA THR A 105 8.60 3.93 2.51
C THR A 105 9.78 3.42 1.68
N SER A 106 10.85 4.20 1.56
CA SER A 106 12.07 3.83 0.82
C SER A 106 13.02 2.90 1.59
N PHE A 107 12.99 2.90 2.93
CA PHE A 107 13.82 2.02 3.76
C PHE A 107 13.38 0.55 3.68
N ALA A 108 12.09 0.29 3.44
CA ALA A 108 11.58 -1.06 3.17
C ALA A 108 12.07 -1.63 1.83
N SER A 109 12.54 -0.77 0.92
CA SER A 109 13.01 -1.16 -0.42
C SER A 109 14.54 -1.32 -0.51
N ARG A 110 15.33 -0.87 0.49
CA ARG A 110 16.79 -0.80 0.35
C ARG A 110 17.54 -1.18 1.62
N VAL A 111 18.05 -2.40 1.61
CA VAL A 111 19.38 -2.69 2.16
C VAL A 111 20.38 -1.73 1.47
N PHE A 112 20.84 -0.71 2.20
CA PHE A 112 22.00 0.20 1.93
C PHE A 112 21.86 1.38 0.92
N PRO A 113 22.68 2.46 1.05
CA PRO A 113 22.18 3.82 1.33
C PRO A 113 22.35 4.83 0.19
N SER A 114 21.78 6.01 0.45
CA SER A 114 22.12 7.34 -0.09
C SER A 114 21.74 7.68 -1.53
N ALA A 115 21.16 8.88 -1.64
CA ALA A 115 20.93 9.65 -2.85
C ALA A 115 19.88 9.11 -3.82
N CYS A 116 18.61 9.16 -3.43
CA CYS A 116 17.53 9.36 -4.41
C CYS A 116 16.38 10.19 -3.82
N LEU A 117 16.72 11.30 -3.16
CA LEU A 117 15.75 12.34 -2.78
C LEU A 117 16.01 13.65 -3.56
N ALA A 118 16.64 13.55 -4.74
CA ALA A 118 17.03 14.71 -5.56
C ALA A 118 16.24 14.84 -6.87
N PHE A 119 15.26 13.99 -7.14
CA PHE A 119 14.60 13.92 -8.47
C PHE A 119 13.08 13.88 -8.38
N MET A 120 12.42 14.79 -7.65
CA MET A 120 10.99 15.04 -7.94
C MET A 120 10.40 16.39 -7.55
N LEU A 121 11.20 17.38 -7.15
CA LEU A 121 10.69 18.72 -6.80
C LEU A 121 11.46 19.87 -7.47
N LEU A 122 12.16 19.62 -8.58
CA LEU A 122 12.81 20.67 -9.37
C LEU A 122 12.37 20.66 -10.83
N LYS A 123 11.06 20.79 -11.05
CA LYS A 123 10.50 21.18 -12.36
C LYS A 123 9.06 21.66 -12.17
N MET A 124 8.86 22.81 -11.51
CA MET A 124 7.68 23.66 -11.76
C MET A 124 7.71 25.05 -11.11
N ILE A 125 8.86 25.54 -10.62
CA ILE A 125 9.03 26.96 -10.32
C ILE A 125 10.43 27.38 -10.76
N VAL A 126 10.53 27.83 -12.02
CA VAL A 126 11.13 29.07 -12.55
C VAL A 126 10.98 28.99 -14.08
#